data_AF-A0A0M3JQ90-F1
#
_entry.id   AF-A0A0M3JQ90-F1
#
_cell.length_a   1.000
_cell.length_b   1.000
_cell.length_c   1.000
_cell.angle_alpha   90.00
_cell.angle_beta   90.00
_cell.angle_gamma   90.00
#
_symmetry.space_group_name_H-M   'P 1'
#
loop_
_entity.id
_entity.type
_entity.pdbx_description
1 polymer ?
#
loop_
_entity_poly.entity_id
_entity_poly.type
_entity_poly.pdbx_seq_one_letter_code
_entity_poly.pdbx_strand_id
1 'polypeptide(L)' 'MKEAFASQDVARLQKLAETMDQEVFLHHLHRCIDSGLWIPNPNDAEENVNSEHDQAVESAD' A
#
# COMPACT_ATOMS: atom_id res chain seq x y z
N MET A 1 -8.22 2.99 -6.59
CA MET A 1 -7.31 2.29 -5.64
C MET A 1 -6.21 3.22 -5.14
N LYS A 2 -5.31 3.73 -6.00
CA LYS A 2 -4.26 4.71 -5.62
C LYS A 2 -4.80 5.93 -4.87
N GLU A 3 -5.92 6.50 -5.32
CA GLU A 3 -6.55 7.65 -4.66
C GLU A 3 -7.10 7.33 -3.26
N ALA A 4 -7.55 6.09 -3.01
CA ALA A 4 -8.03 5.70 -1.68
C ALA A 4 -6.88 5.62 -0.67
N PHE A 5 -5.71 5.12 -1.11
CA PHE A 5 -4.48 5.14 -0.31
C PHE A 5 -3.94 6.57 -0.13
N ALA A 6 -3.94 7.39 -1.19
CA ALA A 6 -3.48 8.78 -1.13
C ALA A 6 -4.35 9.66 -0.22
N SER A 7 -5.68 9.47 -0.21
CA SER A 7 -6.59 10.18 0.70
C SER A 7 -6.72 9.53 2.08
N GLN A 8 -6.07 8.38 2.31
CA GLN A 8 -6.14 7.60 3.55
C GLN A 8 -7.59 7.33 4.01
N ASP A 9 -8.51 7.16 3.07
CA ASP A 9 -9.94 7.02 3.36
C ASP A 9 -10.24 5.58 3.80
N VAL A 10 -10.38 5.38 5.11
CA VAL A 10 -10.59 4.07 5.73
C VAL A 10 -11.85 3.38 5.20
N ALA A 11 -12.93 4.12 4.94
CA ALA A 11 -14.16 3.55 4.41
C ALA A 11 -13.98 3.00 3.00
N ARG A 12 -13.19 3.69 2.16
CA ARG A 12 -12.83 3.19 0.83
C ARG A 12 -11.87 2.01 0.88
N LEU A 13 -10.93 2.01 1.83
CA LEU A 13 -9.98 0.92 2.03
C LEU A 13 -10.68 -0.37 2.48
N GLN A 14 -11.63 -0.28 3.42
CA GLN A 14 -12.45 -1.42 3.82
C GLN A 14 -13.22 -2.00 2.65
N LYS A 15 -13.86 -1.14 1.84
CA LYS A 15 -14.59 -1.58 0.65
C LYS A 15 -13.67 -2.24 -0.37
N LEU A 16 -12.45 -1.72 -0.55
CA LEU A 16 -11.42 -2.35 -1.38
C LEU A 16 -11.05 -3.73 -0.86
N ALA A 17 -10.81 -3.87 0.45
CA ALA A 17 -10.50 -5.13 1.10
C ALA A 17 -11.66 -6.15 1.03
N GLU A 18 -12.92 -5.70 0.94
CA GLU A 18 -14.06 -6.59 0.68
C GLU A 18 -14.19 -7.00 -0.79
N THR A 19 -13.74 -6.14 -1.70
CA THR A 19 -13.88 -6.37 -3.15
C THR A 19 -12.73 -7.20 -3.72
N MET A 20 -11.58 -7.25 -3.04
CA MET A 20 -10.39 -7.97 -3.50
C MET A 20 -9.85 -8.90 -2.43
N ASP A 21 -8.97 -9.81 -2.86
CA ASP A 21 -8.32 -10.73 -1.97
C ASP A 21 -7.43 -10.01 -0.95
N GLN A 22 -7.44 -10.49 0.29
CA GLN A 22 -6.75 -9.85 1.39
C GLN A 22 -5.23 -9.81 1.15
N GLU A 23 -4.67 -10.85 0.53
CA GLU A 23 -3.24 -10.90 0.21
C GLU A 23 -2.84 -9.82 -0.82
N VAL A 24 -3.69 -9.58 -1.82
CA VAL A 24 -3.47 -8.55 -2.85
C VAL A 24 -3.60 -7.15 -2.26
N PHE A 25 -4.58 -6.95 -1.38
CA PHE A 25 -4.76 -5.69 -0.67
C PHE A 25 -3.53 -5.35 0.19
N LEU A 26 -3.04 -6.31 0.98
CA LEU A 26 -1.86 -6.13 1.83
C LEU A 26 -0.59 -5.87 1.01
N HIS A 27 -0.39 -6.57 -0.12
CA HIS A 27 0.74 -6.30 -1.01
C HIS A 27 0.77 -4.85 -1.51
N HIS A 28 -0.38 -4.32 -1.94
CA HIS A 28 -0.47 -2.93 -2.39
C HIS A 28 -0.38 -1.93 -1.24
N LEU A 29 -0.94 -2.25 -0.07
CA LEU A 29 -0.83 -1.46 1.14
C LEU A 29 0.65 -1.31 1.55
N HIS A 30 1.37 -2.43 1.64
CA HIS A 30 2.80 -2.46 1.99
C HIS A 30 3.62 -1.62 1.00
N ARG A 31 3.34 -1.70 -0.30
CA ARG A 31 4.02 -0.87 -1.31
C ARG A 31 3.76 0.64 -1.13
N CYS A 32 2.56 1.01 -0.68
CA CYS A 32 2.25 2.41 -0.36
C CYS A 32 2.93 2.87 0.93
N ILE A 33 3.12 1.98 1.90
CA ILE A 33 3.87 2.24 3.14
C ILE A 33 5.35 2.45 2.84
N ASP A 34 5.91 1.54 2.06
CA ASP A 34 7.33 1.56 1.66
C ASP A 34 7.67 2.84 0.86
N SER A 35 6.74 3.29 0.01
CA SER A 35 6.87 4.57 -0.71
C SER A 35 6.64 5.81 0.18
N GLY A 36 6.29 5.64 1.45
CA GLY A 36 5.99 6.74 2.38
C GLY A 36 4.68 7.48 2.13
N LEU A 37 3.81 6.96 1.27
CA LEU A 37 2.52 7.59 0.92
C LEU A 37 1.42 7.28 1.95
N TRP A 38 1.55 6.16 2.66
CA TRP A 38 0.57 5.73 3.67
C TRP A 38 1.30 5.27 4.94
N ILE A 39 1.04 5.91 6.08
CA ILE A 39 1.69 5.58 7.35
C ILE A 39 0.63 4.98 8.29
N PRO A 40 0.58 3.64 8.47
CA PRO A 40 -0.22 3.04 9.52
C PRO A 40 0.39 3.38 10.88
N ASN A 41 -0.43 3.37 11.92
CA ASN A 41 0.08 3.50 13.27
C ASN A 41 1.10 2.37 13.54
N PRO A 42 2.23 2.67 14.20
CA PRO A 42 3.31 1.72 14.41
C PRO A 42 2.93 0.50 15.26
N ASN A 43 1.76 0.49 15.89
CA ASN A 43 1.23 -0.69 16.60
C ASN A 43 0.64 -1.77 15.67
N ASP A 44 0.40 -1.47 14.39
CA ASP A 44 -0.32 -2.37 13.47
C ASP A 44 0.60 -3.06 12.43
N ALA A 45 1.89 -2.73 12.37
CA ALA A 45 2.76 -3.06 11.23
C ALA A 45 4.06 -3.83 11.61
N GLU A 46 4.07 -4.62 12.69
CA GLU A 46 5.28 -5.29 13.16
C GLU A 46 5.63 -6.64 12.51
N GLU A 47 4.91 -7.12 11.50
CA GLU A 47 5.29 -8.38 10.83
C GLU A 47 5.46 -8.27 9.32
N ASN A 48 6.73 -8.38 8.92
CA ASN A 48 7.21 -8.98 7.67
C ASN A 48 7.15 -8.09 6.41
N VAL A 49 8.31 -7.66 5.92
CA VAL A 49 9.00 -8.29 4.78
C VAL A 49 10.18 -7.39 4.36
N ASN A 50 11.38 -7.95 4.53
CA ASN A 50 12.58 -7.63 3.77
C ASN A 50 12.33 -7.96 2.28
N SER A 51 12.31 -6.97 1.40
CA SER A 51 12.63 -7.15 -0.02
C SER A 51 12.99 -5.81 -0.67
N GLU A 52 14.29 -5.61 -0.83
CA GLU A 52 14.88 -4.80 -1.88
C GLU A 52 14.14 -4.99 -3.21
N HIS A 53 13.50 -3.94 -3.71
CA HIS A 53 13.30 -3.75 -5.15
C HIS A 53 13.45 -2.28 -5.51
N ASP A 54 14.72 -1.93 -5.72
CA ASP A 54 15.18 -0.79 -6.50
C ASP A 54 14.63 -0.87 -7.95
N GLN A 55 14.49 0.31 -8.58
CA GLN A 55 14.34 0.59 -10.03
C GLN A 55 12.91 0.55 -10.63
N ALA A 56 12.44 1.52 -11.43
CA ALA A 56 13.12 2.58 -12.16
C ALA A 56 12.22 3.82 -12.32
N VAL A 57 12.84 4.98 -12.12
CA VAL A 57 12.54 6.24 -12.80
C VAL A 57 12.85 6.12 -14.31
N GLU A 58 12.35 7.06 -15.12
CA GLU A 58 12.53 7.24 -16.60
C GLU A 58 11.59 6.44 -17.52
N SER A 59 11.13 6.88 -18.70
CA SER A 59 11.08 8.15 -19.48
C SER A 59 10.46 7.78 -20.85
N ALA A 60 9.98 8.79 -21.62
CA ALA A 60 9.54 8.75 -23.03
C ALA A 60 8.17 8.07 -23.30
N ASP A 61 7.23 8.61 -24.08
CA ASP A 61 7.29 9.46 -25.29
C ASP A 61 6.15 10.50 -25.29
#